data_AF-A0A7V0NXQ1-F1
#
_entry.id   AF-A0A7V0NXQ1-F1
#
_cell.length_a   1.000
_cell.length_b   1.000
_cell.length_c   1.000
_cell.angle_alpha   90.00
_cell.angle_beta   90.00
_cell.angle_gamma   90.00
#
_symmetry.space_group_name_H-M   'P 1'
#
loop_
_entity.id
_entity.type
_entity.pdbx_description
1 polymer ?
#
loop_
_entity_poly.entity_id
_entity_poly.type
_entity_poly.pdbx_seq_one_letter_code
_entity_poly.pdbx_strand_id
1 'polypeptide(L)'
;MKKISLFLITVIMISSSALIGCTTVVRVPPPPVRIEVRPAPPYAGTVWIGGHWQHKHRQWIWMPGHWKRRPGPGAAWAPGHWRETPRGWKWVPGHWRR
;
A
#
# COMPACT_ATOMS: atom_id res chain seq x y z
N MET A 1 -17.30 -43.21 27.19
CA MET A 1 -16.89 -41.94 27.83
C MET A 1 -15.38 -41.78 27.71
N LYS A 2 -14.90 -41.06 26.69
CA LYS A 2 -13.49 -40.70 26.50
C LYS A 2 -13.48 -39.27 25.94
N LYS A 3 -12.84 -38.36 26.67
CA LYS A 3 -12.88 -36.91 26.51
C LYS A 3 -12.35 -36.49 25.14
N ILE A 4 -13.24 -36.04 24.25
CA ILE A 4 -12.86 -35.45 22.95
C ILE A 4 -12.51 -33.98 23.24
N SER A 5 -11.24 -33.75 23.54
CA SER A 5 -10.70 -32.42 23.80
C SER A 5 -10.37 -31.72 22.49
N LEU A 6 -11.12 -30.65 22.22
CA LEU A 6 -10.65 -29.36 21.69
C LEU A 6 -9.22 -29.30 21.17
N PHE A 7 -9.10 -29.15 19.85
CA PHE A 7 -8.13 -28.29 19.13
C PHE A 7 -8.68 -28.13 17.69
N LEU A 8 -9.91 -27.63 17.54
CA LEU A 8 -10.17 -26.21 17.22
C LEU A 8 -8.95 -25.47 16.64
N ILE A 9 -9.08 -25.07 15.37
CA ILE A 9 -8.36 -23.99 14.67
C ILE A 9 -7.01 -24.40 14.03
N THR A 10 -7.04 -25.36 13.10
CA THR A 10 -5.95 -25.60 12.12
C THR A 10 -6.24 -24.98 10.74
N VAL A 11 -7.11 -23.97 10.65
CA VAL A 11 -7.55 -23.40 9.36
C VAL A 11 -7.60 -21.88 9.39
N ILE A 12 -6.51 -21.19 9.72
CA ILE A 12 -6.30 -19.78 9.31
C ILE A 12 -4.80 -19.58 9.02
N MET A 13 -4.29 -20.27 8.02
CA MET A 13 -2.98 -19.99 7.41
C MET A 13 -3.18 -19.64 5.92
N ILE A 14 -4.20 -18.80 5.66
CA ILE A 14 -4.37 -18.16 4.35
C ILE A 14 -3.69 -16.79 4.46
N SER A 15 -2.37 -16.77 4.40
CA SER A 15 -1.62 -15.52 4.22
C SER A 15 -0.49 -15.70 3.23
N SER A 16 -0.89 -16.04 2.01
CA SER A 16 -0.13 -15.67 0.82
C SER A 16 -1.11 -15.50 -0.33
N SER A 17 -1.86 -14.40 -0.27
CA SER A 17 -2.38 -13.80 -1.48
C SER A 17 -1.18 -13.30 -2.28
N ALA A 18 -0.61 -14.17 -3.09
CA ALA A 18 0.16 -13.74 -4.24
C ALA A 18 -0.83 -13.00 -5.14
N LEU A 19 -0.99 -11.69 -4.90
CA LEU A 19 -1.65 -10.81 -5.82
C LEU A 19 -0.78 -10.81 -7.07
N ILE A 20 -1.12 -11.70 -8.01
CA ILE A 20 -0.69 -11.58 -9.40
C ILE A 20 -1.08 -10.17 -9.79
N GLY A 21 -0.09 -9.29 -9.82
CA GLY A 21 -0.27 -7.87 -10.10
C GLY A 21 -0.64 -7.74 -11.54
N CYS A 22 -1.92 -7.92 -11.86
CA CYS A 22 -2.49 -7.47 -13.12
C CYS A 22 -2.14 -5.99 -13.21
N THR A 23 -1.15 -5.68 -14.03
CA THR A 23 -0.66 -4.32 -14.18
C THR A 23 -1.72 -3.57 -14.95
N THR A 24 -2.65 -2.96 -14.24
CA THR A 24 -3.70 -2.14 -14.85
C THR A 24 -3.06 -0.86 -15.37
N VAL A 25 -2.95 -0.76 -16.69
CA VAL A 25 -2.60 0.49 -17.36
C VAL A 25 -3.86 1.35 -17.46
N VAL A 26 -3.78 2.58 -16.96
CA VAL A 26 -4.89 3.53 -16.95
C VAL A 26 -4.70 4.52 -18.08
N ARG A 27 -5.67 4.62 -19.01
CA ARG A 27 -5.53 5.50 -20.19
C ARG A 27 -5.80 6.98 -19.89
N VAL A 28 -6.41 7.28 -18.76
CA VAL A 28 -6.70 8.66 -18.31
C VAL A 28 -5.55 9.11 -17.40
N PRO A 29 -5.08 10.38 -17.48
CA PRO A 29 -4.06 10.87 -16.58
C PRO A 29 -4.55 10.91 -15.11
N PRO A 30 -3.65 10.67 -14.14
CA PRO A 30 -3.96 10.90 -12.73
C PRO A 30 -4.20 12.40 -12.49
N PRO A 31 -5.13 12.78 -11.60
CA PRO A 31 -5.26 14.16 -11.18
C PRO A 31 -3.99 14.64 -10.47
N PRO A 32 -3.80 15.96 -10.33
CA PRO A 32 -2.72 16.50 -9.52
C PRO A 32 -2.72 15.89 -8.11
N VAL A 33 -1.52 15.57 -7.59
CA VAL A 33 -1.36 15.05 -6.24
C VAL A 33 -1.89 16.08 -5.24
N ARG A 34 -2.68 15.64 -4.26
CA ARG A 34 -3.20 16.53 -3.23
C ARG A 34 -2.11 16.83 -2.21
N ILE A 35 -2.07 18.08 -1.76
CA ILE A 35 -1.25 18.47 -0.62
C ILE A 35 -1.99 18.02 0.65
N GLU A 36 -1.32 17.24 1.47
CA GLU A 36 -1.85 16.77 2.75
C GLU A 36 -1.14 17.47 3.90
N VAL A 37 -1.93 17.94 4.88
CA VAL A 37 -1.39 18.33 6.18
C VAL A 37 -0.96 17.05 6.89
N ARG A 38 0.34 16.93 7.17
CA ARG A 38 0.90 15.81 7.91
C ARG A 38 0.68 16.03 9.42
N PRO A 39 -0.10 15.18 10.12
CA PRO A 39 -0.22 15.27 11.56
C PRO A 39 1.10 14.90 12.24
N ALA A 40 1.25 15.18 13.54
CA ALA A 40 2.43 14.75 14.28
C ALA A 40 2.63 13.22 14.21
N PRO A 41 3.88 12.73 14.17
CA PRO A 41 4.14 11.30 14.22
C PRO A 41 3.64 10.71 15.54
N PRO A 42 2.96 9.55 15.51
CA PRO A 42 2.40 8.95 16.72
C PRO A 42 3.48 8.41 17.67
N TYR A 43 4.65 8.02 17.14
CA TYR A 43 5.82 7.57 17.91
C TYR A 43 7.09 7.60 17.06
N ALA A 44 8.24 7.52 17.73
CA ALA A 44 9.55 7.50 17.08
C ALA A 44 9.72 6.30 16.13
N GLY A 45 10.44 6.51 15.03
CA GLY A 45 10.68 5.46 14.04
C GLY A 45 9.50 5.19 13.09
N THR A 46 8.55 6.12 13.00
CA THR A 46 7.54 6.14 11.94
C THR A 46 7.97 7.02 10.76
N VAL A 47 7.51 6.68 9.56
CA VAL A 47 7.69 7.49 8.35
C VAL A 47 6.32 7.76 7.75
N TRP A 48 6.13 8.97 7.26
CA TRP A 48 4.92 9.36 6.57
C TRP A 48 4.88 8.75 5.18
N ILE A 49 3.90 7.91 4.93
CA ILE A 49 3.57 7.41 3.60
C ILE A 49 2.55 8.36 3.01
N GLY A 50 2.98 9.20 2.06
CA GLY A 50 2.10 10.20 1.44
C GLY A 50 0.90 9.56 0.73
N GLY A 51 -0.23 10.26 0.74
CA GLY A 51 -1.40 9.87 -0.01
C GLY A 51 -1.14 9.80 -1.51
N HIS A 52 -1.97 9.04 -2.21
CA HIS A 52 -1.85 8.86 -3.66
C HIS A 52 -3.21 8.60 -4.30
N TRP A 53 -3.28 8.88 -5.60
CA TRP A 53 -4.43 8.49 -6.40
C TRP A 53 -4.40 7.00 -6.68
N GLN A 54 -5.51 6.32 -6.40
CA GLN A 54 -5.77 4.96 -6.83
C GLN A 54 -6.84 4.99 -7.92
N HIS A 55 -6.63 4.23 -9.00
CA HIS A 55 -7.65 4.08 -10.04
C HIS A 55 -8.42 2.77 -9.84
N LYS A 56 -9.69 2.86 -9.46
CA LYS A 56 -10.60 1.71 -9.24
C LYS A 56 -11.95 2.01 -9.88
N HIS A 57 -12.58 0.99 -10.47
CA HIS A 57 -13.92 1.11 -11.08
C HIS A 57 -14.08 2.33 -12.01
N ARG A 58 -13.07 2.63 -12.82
CA ARG A 58 -13.01 3.80 -13.73
C ARG A 58 -13.04 5.17 -13.02
N GLN A 59 -12.68 5.22 -11.75
CA GLN A 59 -12.66 6.44 -10.95
C GLN A 59 -11.32 6.63 -10.25
N TRP A 60 -10.95 7.89 -10.07
CA TRP A 60 -9.82 8.31 -9.24
C TRP A 60 -10.25 8.46 -7.80
N ILE A 61 -9.68 7.65 -6.93
CA ILE A 61 -9.95 7.64 -5.49
C ILE A 61 -8.69 8.12 -4.78
N TRP A 62 -8.82 9.16 -3.96
CA TRP A 62 -7.70 9.61 -3.13
C TRP A 62 -7.52 8.64 -1.98
N MET A 63 -6.34 8.06 -1.86
CA MET A 63 -5.94 7.29 -0.71
C MET A 63 -5.15 8.20 0.23
N PRO A 64 -5.67 8.51 1.44
CA PRO A 64 -4.99 9.42 2.33
C PRO A 64 -3.66 8.84 2.81
N GLY A 65 -2.72 9.74 3.08
CA GLY A 65 -1.45 9.38 3.69
C GLY A 65 -1.62 8.80 5.09
N HIS A 66 -0.62 8.04 5.52
CA HIS A 66 -0.62 7.43 6.84
C HIS A 66 0.80 7.26 7.39
N TRP A 67 0.90 7.18 8.70
CA TRP A 67 2.14 6.82 9.37
C TRP A 67 2.39 5.32 9.29
N LYS A 68 3.60 4.91 8.93
CA LYS A 68 4.02 3.51 8.92
C LYS A 68 5.32 3.33 9.70
N ARG A 69 5.40 2.27 10.49
CA ARG A 69 6.63 1.91 11.21
C ARG A 69 7.76 1.59 10.23
N ARG A 70 8.93 2.17 10.47
CA ARG A 70 10.14 1.88 9.71
C ARG A 70 10.59 0.43 9.97
N PRO A 71 10.94 -0.36 8.93
CA PRO A 71 11.34 -1.76 9.11
C PRO A 71 12.64 -1.96 9.91
N GLY A 72 13.55 -0.99 9.87
CA GLY A 72 14.82 -1.06 10.60
C GLY A 72 15.66 0.22 10.44
N PRO A 73 16.81 0.31 11.12
CA PRO A 73 17.77 1.40 10.92
C PRO A 73 18.16 1.56 9.45
N GLY A 74 18.36 2.80 8.99
CA GLY A 74 18.73 3.10 7.60
C GLY A 74 17.59 3.01 6.58
N ALA A 75 16.46 2.38 6.89
CA ALA A 75 15.39 2.23 5.92
C ALA A 75 14.71 3.57 5.56
N ALA A 76 14.73 3.92 4.27
CA ALA A 76 14.11 5.12 3.73
C ALA A 76 12.89 4.76 2.87
N TRP A 77 11.80 5.52 2.99
CA TRP A 77 10.62 5.31 2.16
C TRP A 77 10.80 6.00 0.82
N ALA A 78 10.66 5.25 -0.27
CA ALA A 78 10.51 5.78 -1.61
C ALA A 78 9.02 5.84 -1.98
N PRO A 79 8.44 7.03 -2.17
CA PRO A 79 7.03 7.17 -2.53
C PRO A 79 6.71 6.45 -3.85
N GLY A 80 5.52 5.83 -3.87
CA GLY A 80 4.95 5.36 -5.12
C GLY A 80 4.54 6.54 -6.00
N HIS A 81 4.49 6.33 -7.31
CA HIS A 81 4.10 7.37 -8.25
C HIS A 81 3.41 6.76 -9.48
N TRP A 82 2.58 7.56 -10.13
CA TRP A 82 2.11 7.22 -11.46
C TRP A 82 3.20 7.58 -12.47
N ARG A 83 3.57 6.60 -13.29
CA ARG A 83 4.53 6.77 -14.37
C ARG A 83 3.81 6.69 -15.71
N GLU A 84 4.10 7.64 -16.57
CA GLU A 84 3.61 7.64 -17.94
C GLU A 84 4.29 6.53 -18.76
N THR A 85 3.52 5.91 -19.65
CA THR A 85 3.97 4.87 -20.58
C THR A 85 3.28 5.07 -21.93
N PRO A 86 3.76 4.47 -23.03
CA PRO A 86 3.11 4.60 -24.34
C PRO A 86 1.66 4.12 -24.39
N ARG A 87 1.23 3.29 -23.43
CA ARG A 87 -0.13 2.73 -23.35
C ARG A 87 -1.02 3.45 -22.33
N GLY A 88 -0.51 4.49 -21.65
CA GLY A 88 -1.16 5.21 -20.57
C GLY A 88 -0.32 5.25 -19.28
N TRP A 89 -0.96 5.38 -18.14
CA TRP A 89 -0.34 5.55 -16.83
C TRP A 89 -0.28 4.23 -16.07
N LYS A 90 0.87 3.95 -15.46
CA LYS A 90 1.10 2.79 -14.62
C LYS A 90 1.48 3.23 -13.22
N TRP A 91 0.82 2.66 -12.21
CA TRP A 91 1.22 2.85 -10.82
C TRP A 91 2.52 2.09 -10.54
N VAL A 92 3.53 2.81 -10.03
CA VAL A 92 4.76 2.25 -9.49
C VAL A 92 4.62 2.26 -7.96
N PRO A 93 4.51 1.08 -7.31
CA PRO A 93 4.36 1.01 -5.86
C PRO A 93 5.57 1.61 -5.14
N GLY A 94 5.29 2.34 -4.05
CA GLY A 94 6.32 2.77 -3.14
C GLY A 94 6.96 1.58 -2.43
N HIS A 95 8.21 1.73 -2.02
CA HIS A 95 8.97 0.67 -1.37
C HIS A 95 9.98 1.24 -0.38
N TRP A 96 10.41 0.39 0.55
CA TRP A 96 11.53 0.71 1.43
C TRP A 96 12.84 0.49 0.68
N ARG A 97 13.75 1.44 0.84
CA ARG A 97 15.15 1.35 0.41
C ARG A 97 16.05 1.22 1.65
N ARG A 98 17.25 0.70 1.47
CA ARG A 98 18.30 0.64 2.49
C ARG A 98 19.47 1.51 2.08
#